data_AF-A0A447UI71-F1
#
_entry.id   AF-A0A447UI71-F1
#
_cell.length_a   1.000
_cell.length_b   1.000
_cell.length_c   1.000
_cell.angle_alpha   90.00
_cell.angle_beta   90.00
_cell.angle_gamma   90.00
#
_symmetry.space_group_name_H-M   'P 1'
#
loop_
_entity.id
_entity.type
_entity.pdbx_description
1 polymer ?
#
loop_
_entity_poly.entity_id
_entity_poly.type
_entity_poly.pdbx_seq_one_letter_code
_entity_poly.pdbx_strand_id
1 'polypeptide(L)'
;MPGISFSPDRMLQGRLFSYGDAHRYRLGVNHQQIPVNAPRCPFHNYHRDGAMRVDGNSGNGPTYEPNSFGVFQEQPDFSEPPLSVEGAAAHWDHREDTDYFSQPRKLYELLSDEEHQRMFARIAGDMKDVPEFIQQRQIGLFSEVHPDYGAGVAAALRALKEAK
;
A
#
# COMPACT_ATOMS: atom_id res chain seq x y z
N MET A 1 9.63 11.57 8.79
CA MET A 1 10.76 12.05 9.64
C MET A 1 11.78 12.66 8.70
N PRO A 2 12.46 13.75 9.07
CA PRO A 2 13.50 14.33 8.24
C PRO A 2 14.50 13.26 7.76
N GLY A 3 14.79 13.24 6.46
CA GLY A 3 15.64 12.22 5.82
C GLY A 3 14.90 11.03 5.21
N ILE A 4 13.59 10.88 5.42
CA ILE A 4 12.74 9.88 4.75
C ILE A 4 11.51 10.58 4.17
N SER A 5 11.33 10.49 2.86
CA SER A 5 10.22 11.07 2.11
C SER A 5 9.56 10.04 1.17
N PHE A 6 8.65 10.49 0.33
CA PHE A 6 7.83 9.66 -0.56
C PHE A 6 8.35 9.67 -2.00
N SER A 7 7.98 8.65 -2.77
CA SER A 7 8.25 8.57 -4.21
C SER A 7 6.98 8.90 -5.03
N PRO A 8 7.09 9.17 -6.33
CA PRO A 8 5.94 9.38 -7.22
C PRO A 8 5.19 8.07 -7.58
N ASP A 9 5.36 6.99 -6.81
CA ASP A 9 4.58 5.76 -6.97
C ASP A 9 3.08 6.07 -6.76
N ARG A 10 2.26 5.79 -7.77
CA ARG A 10 0.82 6.12 -7.78
C ARG A 10 0.06 5.45 -6.63
N MET A 11 0.45 4.24 -6.23
CA MET A 11 -0.18 3.52 -5.12
C MET A 11 0.26 4.11 -3.77
N LEU A 12 1.53 4.49 -3.63
CA LEU A 12 2.01 5.18 -2.43
C LEU A 12 1.29 6.53 -2.25
N GLN A 13 1.17 7.32 -3.32
CA GLN A 13 0.50 8.62 -3.29
C GLN A 13 -0.95 8.51 -2.79
N GLY A 14 -1.70 7.49 -3.24
CA GLY A 14 -3.04 7.23 -2.72
C GLY A 14 -3.05 6.91 -1.22
N ARG A 15 -2.08 6.13 -0.73
CA ARG A 15 -1.97 5.74 0.68
C ARG A 15 -1.69 6.92 1.61
N LEU A 16 -1.01 7.98 1.15
CA LEU A 16 -0.76 9.18 1.95
C LEU A 16 -2.05 9.83 2.44
N PHE A 17 -3.11 9.77 1.64
CA PHE A 17 -4.44 10.22 2.02
C PHE A 17 -5.21 9.15 2.81
N SER A 18 -5.30 7.94 2.28
CA SER A 18 -6.27 6.94 2.75
C SER A 18 -6.12 6.52 4.22
N TYR A 19 -4.89 6.42 4.72
CA TYR A 19 -4.67 5.99 6.11
C TYR A 19 -5.18 7.02 7.12
N GLY A 20 -4.90 8.31 6.88
CA GLY A 20 -5.36 9.38 7.75
C GLY A 20 -6.88 9.47 7.78
N ASP A 21 -7.52 9.37 6.61
CA ASP A 21 -8.98 9.34 6.49
C ASP A 21 -9.61 8.16 7.25
N ALA A 22 -9.16 6.94 6.96
CA ALA A 22 -9.66 5.73 7.60
C ALA A 22 -9.44 5.74 9.13
N HIS A 23 -8.33 6.28 9.61
CA HIS A 23 -8.06 6.40 11.06
C HIS A 23 -9.03 7.36 11.75
N ARG A 24 -9.32 8.52 11.14
CA ARG A 24 -10.27 9.48 11.70
C ARG A 24 -11.67 8.89 11.82
N TYR A 25 -12.12 8.15 10.80
CA TYR A 25 -13.41 7.46 10.86
C TYR A 25 -13.42 6.35 11.92
N ARG A 26 -12.43 5.45 11.89
CA ARG A 26 -12.41 4.25 12.72
C ARG A 26 -12.10 4.50 14.20
N LEU A 27 -11.25 5.48 14.51
CA LEU A 27 -10.73 5.74 15.85
C LEU A 27 -11.08 7.13 16.40
N GLY A 28 -11.68 8.00 15.57
CA GLY A 28 -11.98 9.38 15.91
C GLY A 28 -10.87 10.36 15.53
N VAL A 29 -11.21 11.64 15.44
CA VAL A 29 -10.28 12.71 15.02
C VAL A 29 -9.06 12.84 15.93
N ASN A 30 -9.23 12.58 17.23
CA ASN A 30 -8.16 12.64 18.24
C ASN A 30 -7.44 11.29 18.45
N HIS A 31 -7.51 10.35 17.49
CA HIS A 31 -6.92 9.01 17.63
C HIS A 31 -5.41 8.98 17.96
N GLN A 32 -4.69 10.06 17.67
CA GLN A 32 -3.27 10.21 18.01
C GLN A 32 -3.04 10.32 19.53
N GLN A 33 -4.07 10.62 20.33
CA GLN A 33 -4.01 10.63 21.80
C GLN A 33 -4.07 9.23 22.42
N ILE A 34 -4.45 8.20 21.65
CA ILE A 34 -4.41 6.82 22.14
C ILE A 34 -2.94 6.45 22.42
N PRO A 35 -2.58 5.90 23.60
CA PRO A 35 -1.19 5.75 24.02
C PRO A 35 -0.25 5.06 23.03
N VAL A 36 -0.74 4.10 22.25
CA VAL A 36 0.07 3.39 21.23
C VAL A 36 0.36 4.25 19.99
N ASN A 37 -0.48 5.23 19.68
CA ASN A 37 -0.34 6.14 18.54
C ASN A 37 0.41 7.43 18.91
N ALA A 38 0.56 7.72 20.20
CA ALA A 38 1.14 8.96 20.67
C ALA A 38 2.66 9.02 20.40
N PRO A 39 3.19 10.15 19.91
CA PRO A 39 4.63 10.33 19.75
C PRO A 39 5.34 10.36 21.12
N ARG A 40 6.59 9.90 21.15
CA ARG A 40 7.47 9.93 22.35
C ARG A 40 8.54 11.02 22.29
N CYS A 41 8.38 11.97 21.40
CA CYS A 41 9.20 13.16 21.26
C CYS A 41 8.37 14.42 21.58
N PRO A 42 9.00 15.58 21.81
CA PRO A 42 8.26 16.84 21.88
C PRO A 42 7.36 16.98 20.65
N PHE A 43 6.07 17.19 20.88
CA PHE A 43 5.10 17.42 19.80
C PHE A 43 4.28 18.66 20.12
N HIS A 44 4.14 19.52 19.13
CA HIS A 44 3.30 20.70 19.19
C HIS A 44 2.56 20.80 17.86
N ASN A 45 1.23 20.80 17.90
CA ASN A 45 0.39 20.94 16.71
C ASN A 45 -0.68 22.01 16.94
N TYR A 46 -1.31 22.40 15.84
CA TYR A 46 -2.36 23.40 15.82
C TYR A 46 -3.76 22.87 16.15
N HIS A 47 -3.94 21.54 16.20
CA HIS A 47 -5.27 20.94 16.25
C HIS A 47 -5.94 21.18 17.61
N ARG A 48 -7.14 21.78 17.58
CA ARG A 48 -7.99 22.01 18.76
C ARG A 48 -9.29 21.21 18.68
N ASP A 49 -9.88 20.99 19.84
CA ASP A 49 -11.19 20.37 20.04
C ASP A 49 -11.27 18.95 19.46
N GLY A 50 -12.39 18.60 18.83
CA GLY A 50 -12.70 17.26 18.35
C GLY A 50 -13.27 16.34 19.43
N ALA A 51 -13.96 15.29 19.01
CA ALA A 51 -14.50 14.29 19.93
C ALA A 51 -13.38 13.63 20.76
N MET A 52 -13.68 13.30 22.02
CA MET A 52 -12.76 12.63 22.95
C MET A 52 -11.44 13.38 23.19
N ARG A 53 -11.49 14.71 23.33
CA ARG A 53 -10.32 15.52 23.63
C ARG A 53 -9.94 15.42 25.11
N VAL A 54 -8.80 14.79 25.43
CA VAL A 54 -8.41 14.47 26.83
C VAL A 54 -6.99 14.93 27.24
N ASP A 55 -6.28 15.63 26.35
CA ASP A 55 -4.88 16.06 26.53
C ASP A 55 -4.72 17.51 27.06
N GLY A 56 -5.81 18.13 27.53
CA GLY A 56 -5.83 19.54 27.95
C GLY A 56 -6.00 20.56 26.81
N ASN A 57 -6.14 20.12 25.55
CA ASN A 57 -6.51 20.94 24.39
C ASN A 57 -5.60 22.17 24.14
N SER A 58 -4.30 22.02 24.43
CA SER A 58 -3.30 23.09 24.33
C SER A 58 -3.61 24.34 25.17
N GLY A 59 -4.50 24.24 26.15
CA GLY A 59 -4.90 25.33 27.05
C GLY A 59 -5.54 26.54 26.34
N ASN A 60 -5.43 27.70 26.99
CA ASN A 60 -6.04 28.97 26.54
C ASN A 60 -5.07 29.86 25.73
N GLY A 61 -4.00 29.27 25.17
CA GLY A 61 -3.05 30.01 24.33
C GLY A 61 -3.60 30.31 22.93
N PRO A 62 -2.86 31.09 22.13
CA PRO A 62 -3.20 31.37 20.73
C PRO A 62 -3.53 30.10 19.93
N THR A 63 -4.38 30.23 18.93
CA THR A 63 -4.90 29.13 18.10
C THR A 63 -4.60 29.33 16.62
N TYR A 64 -3.83 30.36 16.27
CA TYR A 64 -3.60 30.82 14.90
C TYR A 64 -2.13 31.15 14.66
N GLU A 65 -1.73 31.18 13.38
CA GLU A 65 -0.45 31.67 12.88
C GLU A 65 -0.72 32.43 11.56
N PRO A 66 -0.01 33.54 11.27
CA PRO A 66 1.04 34.18 12.09
C PRO A 66 0.47 34.85 13.35
N ASN A 67 1.25 34.84 14.44
CA ASN A 67 0.86 35.45 15.72
C ASN A 67 2.06 36.14 16.41
N SER A 68 1.77 37.11 17.28
CA SER A 68 2.80 37.88 18.00
C SER A 68 3.29 37.22 19.31
N PHE A 69 2.92 35.96 19.57
CA PHE A 69 3.25 35.25 20.80
C PHE A 69 4.35 34.20 20.61
N GLY A 70 4.87 34.05 19.39
CA GLY A 70 5.99 33.15 19.08
C GLY A 70 5.63 31.66 19.14
N VAL A 71 4.34 31.31 19.06
CA VAL A 71 3.90 29.92 19.07
C VAL A 71 3.66 29.39 17.66
N PHE A 72 3.86 28.08 17.50
CA PHE A 72 3.65 27.30 16.29
C PHE A 72 4.51 27.67 15.05
N GLN A 73 5.67 28.27 15.26
CA GLN A 73 6.57 28.65 14.17
C GLN A 73 6.93 27.46 13.27
N GLU A 74 6.98 27.69 11.96
CA GLU A 74 7.47 26.71 10.99
C GLU A 74 8.97 26.43 11.19
N GLN A 75 9.44 25.30 10.67
CA GLN A 75 10.83 24.85 10.79
C GLN A 75 11.42 24.64 9.39
N PRO A 76 11.89 25.72 8.71
CA PRO A 76 12.34 25.67 7.33
C PRO A 76 13.58 24.78 7.11
N ASP A 77 14.36 24.53 8.16
CA ASP A 77 15.53 23.63 8.13
C ASP A 77 15.18 22.18 7.76
N PHE A 78 13.90 21.81 7.80
CA PHE A 78 13.39 20.49 7.40
C PHE A 78 12.68 20.49 6.04
N SER A 79 12.85 21.55 5.24
CA SER A 79 12.27 21.64 3.90
C SER A 79 12.76 20.51 2.99
N GLU A 80 11.84 19.92 2.22
CA GLU A 80 12.19 18.94 1.19
C GLU A 80 12.72 19.65 -0.06
N PRO A 81 13.74 19.07 -0.75
CA PRO A 81 14.18 19.62 -2.02
C PRO A 81 13.06 19.52 -3.08
N PRO A 82 13.02 20.44 -4.06
CA PRO A 82 12.03 20.38 -5.12
C PRO A 82 12.22 19.12 -5.99
N LEU A 83 11.10 18.51 -6.40
CA LEU A 83 11.07 17.43 -7.39
C LEU A 83 10.70 18.02 -8.76
N SER A 84 11.56 17.82 -9.77
CA SER A 84 11.24 18.19 -11.14
C SER A 84 10.09 17.33 -11.69
N VAL A 85 9.14 17.96 -12.38
CA VAL A 85 7.98 17.29 -12.98
C VAL A 85 7.84 17.74 -14.43
N GLU A 86 7.56 16.79 -15.32
CA GLU A 86 7.37 17.03 -16.75
C GLU A 86 6.07 16.36 -17.23
N GLY A 87 5.51 16.88 -18.33
CA GLY A 87 4.26 16.38 -18.91
C GLY A 87 3.00 17.10 -18.42
N ALA A 88 1.89 16.82 -19.10
CA ALA A 88 0.59 17.39 -18.75
C ALA A 88 -0.05 16.64 -17.56
N ALA A 89 -0.87 17.35 -16.79
CA ALA A 89 -1.76 16.71 -15.82
C ALA A 89 -2.85 15.92 -16.55
N ALA A 90 -2.79 14.59 -16.46
CA ALA A 90 -3.73 13.69 -17.14
C ALA A 90 -3.83 12.34 -16.39
N HIS A 91 -4.84 11.54 -16.75
CA HIS A 91 -4.96 10.14 -16.33
C HIS A 91 -4.14 9.25 -17.28
N TRP A 92 -2.83 9.26 -17.12
CA TRP A 92 -1.90 8.48 -17.94
C TRP A 92 -2.14 6.97 -17.80
N ASP A 93 -2.25 6.24 -18.90
CA ASP A 93 -2.42 4.79 -18.88
C ASP A 93 -1.12 4.11 -18.41
N HIS A 94 -1.20 3.32 -17.35
CA HIS A 94 -0.03 2.60 -16.84
C HIS A 94 0.33 1.39 -17.71
N ARG A 95 -0.58 0.95 -18.59
CA ARG A 95 -0.40 -0.21 -19.46
C ARG A 95 0.55 0.05 -20.63
N GLU A 96 1.07 1.28 -20.75
CA GLU A 96 2.23 1.58 -21.57
C GLU A 96 3.45 0.73 -21.15
N ASP A 97 3.59 0.44 -19.86
CA ASP A 97 4.47 -0.62 -19.39
C ASP A 97 3.77 -1.97 -19.53
N THR A 98 4.29 -2.81 -20.42
CA THR A 98 3.73 -4.12 -20.73
C THR A 98 4.51 -5.28 -20.11
N ASP A 99 5.55 -5.01 -19.30
CA ASP A 99 6.37 -6.06 -18.69
C ASP A 99 5.72 -6.62 -17.42
N TYR A 100 4.68 -7.43 -17.63
CA TYR A 100 3.95 -8.08 -16.54
C TYR A 100 4.59 -9.40 -16.08
N PHE A 101 5.50 -9.97 -16.87
CA PHE A 101 5.88 -11.38 -16.75
C PHE A 101 7.36 -11.61 -16.48
N SER A 102 8.26 -10.64 -16.72
CA SER A 102 9.70 -10.87 -16.51
C SER A 102 10.07 -11.10 -15.05
N GLN A 103 9.53 -10.31 -14.12
CA GLN A 103 9.83 -10.47 -12.69
C GLN A 103 9.20 -11.73 -12.09
N PRO A 104 7.91 -12.06 -12.36
CA PRO A 104 7.36 -13.34 -11.94
C PRO A 104 8.13 -14.55 -12.51
N ARG A 105 8.64 -14.45 -13.75
CA ARG A 105 9.45 -15.52 -14.36
C ARG A 105 10.76 -15.73 -13.61
N LYS A 106 11.48 -14.63 -13.31
CA LYS A 106 12.71 -14.70 -12.51
C LYS A 106 12.47 -15.32 -11.14
N LEU A 107 11.35 -14.98 -10.49
CA LEU A 107 10.98 -15.62 -9.23
C LEU A 107 10.72 -17.12 -9.42
N TYR A 108 9.95 -17.50 -10.44
CA TYR A 108 9.66 -18.90 -10.74
C TYR A 108 10.94 -19.72 -10.96
N GLU A 109 11.89 -19.19 -11.73
CA GLU A 109 13.17 -19.85 -12.05
C GLU A 109 14.11 -20.01 -10.83
N LEU A 110 13.87 -19.27 -9.75
CA LEU A 110 14.63 -19.39 -8.51
C LEU A 110 14.11 -20.48 -7.58
N LEU A 111 12.87 -20.94 -7.76
CA LEU A 111 12.24 -21.93 -6.90
C LEU A 111 12.73 -23.35 -7.23
N SER A 112 12.84 -24.19 -6.21
CA SER A 112 13.11 -25.62 -6.40
C SER A 112 11.89 -26.37 -6.95
N ASP A 113 12.10 -27.57 -7.49
CA ASP A 113 11.01 -28.44 -7.95
C ASP A 113 9.98 -28.70 -6.84
N GLU A 114 10.44 -28.88 -5.60
CA GLU A 114 9.58 -29.09 -4.44
C GLU A 114 8.75 -27.85 -4.09
N GLU A 115 9.32 -26.65 -4.27
CA GLU A 115 8.63 -25.38 -4.13
C GLU A 115 7.59 -25.18 -5.24
N HIS A 116 7.91 -25.54 -6.47
CA HIS A 116 6.95 -25.54 -7.58
C HIS A 116 5.76 -26.44 -7.28
N GLN A 117 5.98 -27.68 -6.81
CA GLN A 117 4.87 -28.58 -6.47
C GLN A 117 3.95 -28.01 -5.38
N ARG A 118 4.52 -27.40 -4.33
CA ARG A 118 3.73 -26.72 -3.28
C ARG A 118 2.94 -25.54 -3.84
N MET A 119 3.58 -24.74 -4.69
CA MET A 119 2.94 -23.59 -5.34
C MET A 119 1.77 -24.03 -6.22
N PHE A 120 1.96 -25.02 -7.08
CA PHE A 120 0.90 -25.54 -7.96
C PHE A 120 -0.27 -26.09 -7.16
N ALA A 121 0.01 -26.93 -6.15
CA ALA A 121 -1.02 -27.51 -5.29
C ALA A 121 -1.82 -26.44 -4.56
N ARG A 122 -1.15 -25.40 -4.04
CA ARG A 122 -1.81 -24.29 -3.35
C ARG A 122 -2.72 -23.48 -4.28
N ILE A 123 -2.18 -23.06 -5.43
CA ILE A 123 -2.93 -22.27 -6.42
C ILE A 123 -4.13 -23.07 -6.93
N ALA A 124 -3.94 -24.34 -7.28
CA ALA A 124 -5.02 -25.20 -7.73
C ALA A 124 -6.10 -25.38 -6.66
N GLY A 125 -5.71 -25.54 -5.39
CA GLY A 125 -6.62 -25.64 -4.26
C GLY A 125 -7.51 -24.40 -4.10
N ASP A 126 -6.93 -23.21 -4.23
CA ASP A 126 -7.66 -21.94 -4.14
C ASP A 126 -8.54 -21.69 -5.39
N MET A 127 -8.14 -22.23 -6.56
CA MET A 127 -8.87 -22.04 -7.82
C MET A 127 -9.96 -23.08 -8.09
N LYS A 128 -10.02 -24.21 -7.39
CA LYS A 128 -10.83 -25.38 -7.81
C LYS A 128 -12.33 -25.11 -7.99
N ASP A 129 -12.89 -24.23 -7.17
CA ASP A 129 -14.32 -23.89 -7.17
C ASP A 129 -14.63 -22.62 -7.99
N VAL A 130 -13.60 -22.02 -8.61
CA VAL A 130 -13.75 -20.85 -9.50
C VAL A 130 -14.31 -21.29 -10.86
N PRO A 131 -15.18 -20.50 -11.52
CA PRO A 131 -15.67 -20.80 -12.87
C PRO A 131 -14.54 -21.10 -13.87
N GLU A 132 -14.76 -22.12 -14.72
CA GLU A 132 -13.72 -22.67 -15.59
C GLU A 132 -13.09 -21.62 -16.52
N PHE A 133 -13.87 -20.72 -17.10
CA PHE A 133 -13.34 -19.67 -17.99
C PHE A 133 -12.37 -18.70 -17.27
N ILE A 134 -12.52 -18.51 -15.96
CA ILE A 134 -11.59 -17.72 -15.14
C ILE A 134 -10.33 -18.54 -14.86
N GLN A 135 -10.48 -19.85 -14.55
CA GLN A 135 -9.35 -20.76 -14.39
C GLN A 135 -8.47 -20.77 -15.64
N GLN A 136 -9.08 -20.92 -16.82
CA GLN A 136 -8.39 -20.90 -18.11
C GLN A 136 -7.65 -19.59 -18.35
N ARG A 137 -8.27 -18.44 -18.06
CA ARG A 137 -7.62 -17.12 -18.19
C ARG A 137 -6.39 -17.01 -17.29
N GLN A 138 -6.51 -17.42 -16.02
CA GLN A 138 -5.41 -17.34 -15.07
C GLN A 138 -4.25 -18.30 -15.43
N ILE A 139 -4.57 -19.51 -15.88
CA ILE A 139 -3.58 -20.46 -16.41
C ILE A 139 -2.87 -19.89 -17.65
N GLY A 140 -3.59 -19.17 -18.51
CA GLY A 140 -3.00 -18.42 -19.62
C GLY A 140 -1.95 -17.43 -19.15
N LEU A 141 -2.27 -16.61 -18.14
CA LEU A 141 -1.30 -15.65 -17.55
C LEU A 141 -0.08 -16.35 -16.94
N PHE A 142 -0.27 -17.49 -16.25
CA PHE A 142 0.87 -18.26 -15.74
C PHE A 142 1.74 -18.85 -16.85
N SER A 143 1.14 -19.17 -18.01
CA SER A 143 1.89 -19.66 -19.17
C SER A 143 2.74 -18.56 -19.82
N GLU A 144 2.28 -17.31 -19.80
CA GLU A 144 3.10 -16.14 -20.20
C GLU A 144 4.31 -15.96 -19.26
N VAL A 145 4.13 -16.24 -17.97
CA VAL A 145 5.24 -16.27 -17.00
C VAL A 145 6.22 -17.38 -17.32
N HIS A 146 5.78 -18.64 -17.39
CA HIS A 146 6.60 -19.78 -17.79
C HIS A 146 5.69 -20.94 -18.25
N PRO A 147 5.98 -21.63 -19.37
CA PRO A 147 5.13 -22.72 -19.86
C PRO A 147 4.86 -23.81 -18.80
N ASP A 148 5.89 -24.22 -18.07
CA ASP A 148 5.77 -25.24 -17.02
C ASP A 148 4.98 -24.75 -15.80
N TYR A 149 4.93 -23.43 -15.56
CA TYR A 149 4.11 -22.87 -14.48
C TYR A 149 2.63 -23.06 -14.83
N GLY A 150 2.21 -22.61 -16.02
CA GLY A 150 0.84 -22.83 -16.48
C GLY A 150 0.45 -24.31 -16.51
N ALA A 151 1.33 -25.15 -17.05
CA ALA A 151 1.12 -26.60 -17.12
C ALA A 151 1.01 -27.25 -15.73
N GLY A 152 1.88 -26.86 -14.79
CA GLY A 152 1.90 -27.37 -13.42
C GLY A 152 0.62 -27.08 -12.66
N VAL A 153 0.14 -25.83 -12.72
CA VAL A 153 -1.14 -25.44 -12.09
C VAL A 153 -2.31 -26.16 -12.74
N ALA A 154 -2.34 -26.26 -14.08
CA ALA A 154 -3.40 -26.96 -14.79
C ALA A 154 -3.46 -28.45 -14.43
N ALA A 155 -2.31 -29.11 -14.31
CA ALA A 155 -2.21 -30.51 -13.90
C ALA A 155 -2.72 -30.71 -12.46
N ALA A 156 -2.28 -29.88 -11.52
CA ALA A 156 -2.74 -29.94 -10.13
C ALA A 156 -4.26 -29.71 -10.01
N LEU A 157 -4.80 -28.79 -10.82
CA LEU A 157 -6.24 -28.50 -10.82
C LEU A 157 -7.08 -29.66 -11.39
N ARG A 158 -6.60 -30.33 -12.45
CA ARG A 158 -7.26 -31.54 -12.98
C ARG A 158 -7.28 -32.66 -11.94
N ALA A 159 -6.14 -32.92 -11.30
CA ALA A 159 -6.03 -33.95 -10.27
C ALA A 159 -7.04 -33.73 -9.12
N LEU A 160 -7.25 -32.47 -8.69
CA LEU A 160 -8.24 -32.15 -7.67
C LEU A 160 -9.70 -32.34 -8.11
N LYS A 161 -10.00 -32.11 -9.40
CA LYS A 161 -11.34 -32.32 -9.96
C LYS A 161 -11.66 -33.80 -10.13
N GLU A 162 -10.67 -34.62 -10.48
CA GLU A 162 -10.80 -36.07 -10.64
C GLU A 162 -10.89 -36.82 -9.30
N ALA A 163 -10.32 -36.26 -8.23
CA ALA A 163 -10.39 -36.82 -6.88
C ALA A 163 -11.74 -36.60 -6.16
N LYS A 164 -12.72 -35.96 -6.81
CA LYS A 164 -14.04 -35.61 -6.27
C LYS A 164 -15.12 -36.47 -6.90
#